data_AF-A0A6N2XL93-F1
#
_entry.id   AF-A0A6N2XL93-F1
#
_cell.length_a   1.000
_cell.length_b   1.000
_cell.length_c   1.000
_cell.angle_alpha   90.00
_cell.angle_beta   90.00
_cell.angle_gamma   90.00
#
_symmetry.space_group_name_H-M   'P 1'
#
loop_
_entity.id
_entity.type
_entity.pdbx_description
1 polymer ?
#
loop_
_entity_poly.entity_id
_entity_poly.type
_entity_poly.pdbx_seq_one_letter_code
_entity_poly.pdbx_strand_id
1 'polypeptide(L)'
;MRMESEKQRDTFIFYRSFKESMSDLSDADKLIMYEAITDYSLDMKEPELTGFPKALFSLIRPFLDANIQRWENGCKGGAPKGNKNNRFSKSTTEVQPKYNQSTTEVQANKDKNVNKDKNKDINKENTIVSKKDELSLSSPSEEFIKFNQWLDDHCPFVLKVKTQMTEPEYQKLLAKYTKKEISDVLESLNNWKDFPKKRTNVYRSTLDELKKKFGER
;
A
#
# COMPACT_ATOMS: atom_id res chain seq x y z
N MET A 1 -4.91 37.30 27.81
CA MET A 1 -5.14 36.29 26.76
C MET A 1 -3.88 36.18 25.93
N ARG A 2 -3.22 35.03 25.95
CA ARG A 2 -2.05 34.77 25.08
C ARG A 2 -2.66 34.45 23.71
N MET A 3 -2.41 35.27 22.70
CA MET A 3 -2.81 34.92 21.34
C MET A 3 -2.07 33.63 20.99
N GLU A 4 -2.81 32.55 20.85
CA GLU A 4 -2.32 31.30 20.32
C GLU A 4 -1.94 31.61 18.88
N SER A 5 -0.64 31.64 18.56
CA SER A 5 -0.20 31.85 17.18
C SER A 5 -0.87 30.74 16.35
N GLU A 6 -1.75 31.13 15.43
CA GLU A 6 -2.32 30.19 14.48
C GLU A 6 -1.15 29.43 13.84
N LYS A 7 -1.09 28.11 14.08
CA LYS A 7 -0.01 27.30 13.54
C LYS A 7 -0.21 27.24 12.03
N GLN A 8 0.53 28.08 11.31
CA GLN A 8 0.53 28.10 9.86
C GLN A 8 1.27 26.88 9.32
N ARG A 9 0.79 26.33 8.22
CA ARG A 9 1.43 25.23 7.51
C ARG A 9 2.23 25.79 6.33
N ASP A 10 3.54 25.73 6.41
CA ASP A 10 4.42 26.31 5.38
C ASP A 10 4.71 25.36 4.21
N THR A 11 4.36 24.08 4.34
CA THR A 11 4.72 23.04 3.37
C THR A 11 3.60 22.04 3.16
N PHE A 12 3.50 21.55 1.93
CA PHE A 12 2.62 20.44 1.58
C PHE A 12 3.29 19.50 0.59
N ILE A 13 2.72 18.30 0.43
CA ILE A 13 3.23 17.29 -0.47
C ILE A 13 2.42 17.34 -1.76
N PHE A 14 3.10 17.56 -2.88
CA PHE A 14 2.50 17.48 -4.21
C PHE A 14 2.98 16.22 -4.93
N TYR A 15 2.07 15.31 -5.26
CA TYR A 15 2.42 14.04 -5.89
C TYR A 15 2.51 14.18 -7.41
N ARG A 16 3.46 13.45 -8.00
CA ARG A 16 3.61 13.34 -9.46
C ARG A 16 2.32 12.91 -10.16
N SER A 17 1.59 11.96 -9.57
CA SER A 17 0.32 11.45 -10.10
C SER A 17 -0.73 12.55 -10.26
N PHE A 18 -0.72 13.59 -9.43
CA PHE A 18 -1.63 14.72 -9.57
C PHE A 18 -1.31 15.51 -10.84
N LYS A 19 -0.03 15.81 -11.08
CA LYS A 19 0.42 16.47 -12.32
C LYS A 19 0.02 15.67 -13.55
N GLU A 20 0.26 14.36 -13.52
CA GLU A 20 -0.07 13.46 -14.64
C GLU A 20 -1.57 13.41 -14.90
N SER A 21 -2.38 13.36 -13.84
CA SER A 21 -3.85 13.33 -13.95
C SER A 21 -4.45 14.64 -14.47
N MET A 22 -3.71 15.73 -14.40
CA MET A 22 -4.09 17.05 -14.93
C MET A 22 -3.46 17.36 -16.29
N SER A 23 -2.66 16.45 -16.87
CA SER A 23 -1.88 16.75 -18.08
C SER A 23 -2.75 17.06 -19.30
N ASP A 24 -3.91 16.41 -19.41
CA ASP A 24 -4.89 16.55 -20.50
C ASP A 24 -5.85 17.75 -20.32
N LEU A 25 -5.75 18.49 -19.20
CA LEU A 25 -6.58 19.67 -18.95
C LEU A 25 -6.12 20.89 -19.77
N SER A 26 -7.06 21.82 -20.00
CA SER A 26 -6.74 23.15 -20.51
C SER A 26 -5.83 23.90 -19.53
N ASP A 27 -5.07 24.88 -20.00
CA ASP A 27 -4.18 25.65 -19.11
C ASP A 27 -4.96 26.43 -18.04
N ALA A 28 -6.18 26.88 -18.37
CA ALA A 28 -7.09 27.51 -17.42
C ALA A 28 -7.53 26.53 -16.32
N ASP A 29 -7.97 25.33 -16.69
CA ASP A 29 -8.39 24.31 -15.73
C ASP A 29 -7.21 23.80 -14.89
N LYS A 30 -6.02 23.67 -15.48
CA LYS A 30 -4.79 23.35 -14.75
C LYS A 30 -4.50 24.37 -13.68
N LEU A 31 -4.56 25.66 -14.02
CA LEU A 31 -4.32 26.74 -13.06
C LEU A 31 -5.31 26.68 -11.90
N ILE A 32 -6.61 26.55 -12.21
CA ILE A 32 -7.68 26.38 -11.21
C ILE A 32 -7.39 25.19 -10.29
N MET A 33 -6.96 24.06 -10.85
CA MET A 33 -6.63 22.87 -10.06
C MET A 33 -5.38 23.06 -9.21
N TYR A 34 -4.34 23.72 -9.72
CA TYR A 34 -3.14 24.03 -8.95
C TYR A 34 -3.50 24.92 -7.76
N GLU A 35 -4.20 26.04 -8.01
CA GLU A 35 -4.68 26.96 -6.97
C GLU A 35 -5.52 26.22 -5.92
N ALA A 36 -6.50 25.43 -6.35
CA ALA A 36 -7.35 24.63 -5.47
C ALA A 36 -6.56 23.67 -4.58
N ILE A 37 -5.54 22.98 -5.13
CA ILE A 37 -4.70 22.07 -4.36
C ILE A 37 -3.82 22.83 -3.36
N THR A 38 -3.22 23.96 -3.76
CA THR A 38 -2.39 24.77 -2.85
C THR A 38 -3.20 25.38 -1.72
N ASP A 39 -4.29 26.08 -2.04
CA ASP A 39 -5.17 26.75 -1.07
C ASP A 39 -5.74 25.74 -0.07
N TYR A 40 -6.20 24.58 -0.55
CA TYR A 40 -6.71 23.54 0.33
C TYR A 40 -5.60 22.90 1.17
N SER A 41 -4.41 22.68 0.60
CA SER A 41 -3.34 21.98 1.31
C SER A 41 -2.68 22.84 2.39
N LEU A 42 -2.52 24.13 2.14
CA LEU A 42 -1.84 25.07 3.04
C LEU A 42 -2.82 25.71 4.03
N ASP A 43 -3.97 26.16 3.54
CA ASP A 43 -4.90 27.00 4.30
C ASP A 43 -6.26 26.33 4.57
N MET A 44 -6.45 25.07 4.14
CA MET A 44 -7.71 24.32 4.27
C MET A 44 -8.93 25.04 3.68
N LYS A 45 -8.69 25.89 2.68
CA LYS A 45 -9.73 26.63 1.98
C LYS A 45 -10.38 25.73 0.93
N GLU A 46 -11.68 25.50 1.09
CA GLU A 46 -12.47 24.68 0.17
C GLU A 46 -12.57 25.39 -1.20
N PRO A 47 -12.20 24.73 -2.31
CA PRO A 47 -12.22 25.38 -3.62
C PRO A 47 -13.62 25.35 -4.24
N GLU A 48 -13.99 26.45 -4.90
CA GLU A 48 -15.24 26.53 -5.65
C GLU A 48 -15.02 26.05 -7.10
N LEU A 49 -15.14 24.73 -7.29
CA LEU A 49 -14.92 24.09 -8.59
C LEU A 49 -16.24 23.65 -9.24
N THR A 50 -16.27 23.69 -10.58
CA THR A 50 -17.39 23.17 -11.39
C THR A 50 -16.91 22.16 -12.43
N GLY A 51 -17.82 21.33 -12.94
CA GLY A 51 -17.53 20.40 -14.03
C GLY A 51 -16.46 19.35 -13.70
N PHE A 52 -15.56 19.10 -14.65
CA PHE A 52 -14.52 18.07 -14.53
C PHE A 52 -13.45 18.37 -13.46
N PRO A 53 -12.93 19.61 -13.31
CA PRO A 53 -12.03 19.98 -12.20
C PRO A 53 -12.59 19.58 -10.82
N LYS A 54 -13.89 19.79 -10.58
CA LYS A 54 -14.54 19.36 -9.33
C LYS A 54 -14.46 17.86 -9.12
N ALA A 55 -14.76 17.07 -10.15
CA ALA A 55 -14.71 15.62 -10.08
C ALA A 55 -13.27 15.13 -9.83
N LEU A 56 -12.28 15.72 -10.50
CA LEU A 56 -10.87 15.39 -10.32
C LEU A 56 -10.38 15.78 -8.91
N PHE A 57 -10.72 16.96 -8.43
CA PHE A 57 -10.39 17.40 -7.07
C PHE A 57 -11.00 16.46 -6.02
N SER A 58 -12.25 15.99 -6.23
CA SER A 58 -12.89 15.02 -5.33
C SER A 58 -12.11 13.70 -5.22
N LEU A 59 -11.41 13.29 -6.28
CA LEU A 59 -10.54 12.11 -6.26
C LEU A 59 -9.19 12.38 -5.56
N ILE A 60 -8.68 13.61 -5.65
CA ILE A 60 -7.41 14.02 -5.05
C ILE A 60 -7.57 14.32 -3.55
N ARG A 61 -8.71 14.89 -3.15
CA ARG A 61 -9.00 15.38 -1.79
C ARG A 61 -8.65 14.38 -0.68
N PRO A 62 -9.01 13.09 -0.73
CA PRO A 62 -8.70 12.14 0.34
C PRO A 62 -7.19 12.03 0.65
N PHE A 63 -6.34 12.22 -0.36
CA PHE A 63 -4.89 12.21 -0.18
C PHE A 63 -4.38 13.49 0.51
N LEU A 64 -5.00 14.63 0.21
CA LEU A 64 -4.70 15.90 0.88
C LEU A 64 -5.15 15.84 2.34
N ASP A 65 -6.37 15.35 2.59
CA ASP A 65 -6.94 15.17 3.93
C ASP A 65 -6.04 14.29 4.82
N ALA A 66 -5.58 13.16 4.29
CA ALA A 66 -4.67 12.28 5.02
C ALA A 66 -3.35 12.98 5.39
N ASN A 67 -2.84 13.87 4.52
CA ASN A 67 -1.63 14.64 4.79
C ASN A 67 -1.87 15.77 5.81
N ILE A 68 -3.02 16.45 5.72
CA ILE A 68 -3.45 17.44 6.72
C ILE A 68 -3.57 16.78 8.09
N GLN A 69 -4.24 15.63 8.17
CA GLN A 69 -4.41 14.88 9.42
C GLN A 69 -3.06 14.48 10.04
N ARG A 70 -2.09 14.08 9.20
CA ARG A 70 -0.72 13.78 9.67
C ARG A 70 -0.02 15.00 10.23
N TRP A 71 -0.16 16.15 9.58
CA TRP A 71 0.39 17.42 10.06
C TRP A 71 -0.25 17.83 11.39
N GLU A 72 -1.58 17.78 11.51
CA GLU A 72 -2.29 18.04 12.77
C GLU A 72 -1.81 17.13 13.91
N ASN A 73 -1.62 15.83 13.61
CA ASN A 73 -1.11 14.88 14.58
C ASN A 73 0.34 15.20 14.98
N GLY A 74 1.18 15.62 14.03
CA GLY A 74 2.52 16.12 14.32
C GLY A 74 2.52 17.38 15.19
N CYS A 75 1.57 18.29 14.97
CA CYS A 75 1.38 19.49 15.77
C CYS A 75 0.97 19.20 17.23
N LYS A 76 0.35 18.04 17.49
CA LYS A 76 -0.01 17.54 18.83
C LYS A 76 1.17 16.85 19.56
N GLY A 77 2.31 16.68 18.88
CA GLY A 77 3.52 16.08 19.43
C GLY A 77 3.78 14.66 18.95
N GLY A 78 4.98 14.16 19.22
CA GLY A 78 5.40 12.81 18.86
C GLY A 78 4.84 11.71 19.79
N ALA A 79 5.38 10.50 19.64
CA ALA A 79 4.99 9.37 20.48
C ALA A 79 5.04 9.73 21.99
N PRO A 80 4.10 9.22 22.81
CA PRO A 80 4.06 9.51 24.24
C PRO A 80 5.42 9.27 24.89
N LYS A 81 5.86 10.21 25.74
CA LYS A 81 7.08 10.04 26.55
C LYS A 81 6.92 8.77 27.40
N GLY A 82 7.87 7.82 27.27
CA GLY A 82 7.82 6.53 27.97
C GLY A 82 7.20 5.37 27.18
N ASN A 83 6.82 5.54 25.92
CA ASN A 83 6.49 4.41 25.05
C ASN A 83 7.73 3.51 24.86
N LYS A 84 7.67 2.26 25.32
CA LYS A 84 8.76 1.25 25.20
C LYS A 84 9.18 0.98 23.75
N ASN A 85 8.37 1.33 22.76
CA ASN A 85 8.70 1.21 21.33
C ASN A 85 9.43 2.45 20.76
N ASN A 86 9.59 3.53 21.55
CA ASN A 86 10.36 4.70 21.12
C ASN A 86 11.85 4.47 21.38
N ARG A 87 12.57 4.00 20.36
CA ARG A 87 14.02 3.71 20.39
C ARG A 87 14.90 4.95 20.68
N PHE A 88 14.32 6.16 20.66
CA PHE A 88 15.02 7.44 20.85
C PHE A 88 14.79 8.11 22.21
N SER A 89 13.93 7.58 23.10
CA SER A 89 13.79 8.16 24.44
C SER A 89 14.88 7.65 25.38
N LYS A 90 16.08 8.23 25.30
CA LYS A 90 17.08 8.05 26.35
C LYS A 90 16.68 8.90 27.57
N SER A 91 16.47 8.21 28.68
CA SER A 91 16.15 8.72 30.02
C SER A 91 14.67 9.09 30.27
N THR A 92 13.93 8.15 30.86
CA THR A 92 12.68 8.41 31.59
C THR A 92 12.89 8.00 33.04
N THR A 93 13.03 8.99 33.92
CA THR A 93 12.72 8.84 35.35
C THR A 93 11.21 9.02 35.53
N GLU A 94 10.67 8.28 36.49
CA GLU A 94 9.26 7.91 36.66
C GLU A 94 8.27 9.08 36.77
N VAL A 95 7.11 8.89 36.14
CA VAL A 95 5.73 9.00 36.68
C VAL A 95 4.82 9.29 35.49
N GLN A 96 4.03 8.29 35.10
CA GLN A 96 2.91 8.53 34.18
C GLN A 96 1.80 9.29 34.95
N PRO A 97 1.25 10.39 34.42
CA PRO A 97 0.03 10.93 34.98
C PRO A 97 -1.10 9.91 34.75
N LYS A 98 -1.71 9.42 35.84
CA LYS A 98 -3.00 8.71 35.82
C LYS A 98 -4.08 9.71 35.45
N TYR A 99 -4.21 10.05 34.17
CA TYR A 99 -5.44 10.64 33.68
C TYR A 99 -6.31 9.51 33.12
N ASN A 100 -7.46 9.31 33.74
CA ASN A 100 -8.50 8.39 33.30
C ASN A 100 -9.08 8.88 31.97
N GLN A 101 -8.37 8.64 30.87
CA GLN A 101 -9.04 8.52 29.58
C GLN A 101 -9.80 7.21 29.65
N SER A 102 -11.11 7.24 29.41
CA SER A 102 -11.90 6.03 29.27
C SER A 102 -11.27 5.18 28.17
N THR A 103 -10.47 4.20 28.58
CA THR A 103 -10.04 3.10 27.75
C THR A 103 -11.30 2.42 27.28
N THR A 104 -11.70 2.65 26.02
CA THR A 104 -12.60 1.73 25.36
C THR A 104 -11.93 0.36 25.45
N GLU A 105 -12.59 -0.56 26.14
CA GLU A 105 -12.08 -1.91 26.37
C GLU A 105 -11.54 -2.48 25.06
N VAL A 106 -10.31 -2.99 25.10
CA VAL A 106 -9.77 -3.84 24.05
C VAL A 106 -10.59 -5.13 24.08
N GLN A 107 -11.71 -5.15 23.35
CA GLN A 107 -12.30 -6.41 22.94
C GLN A 107 -11.32 -7.06 21.97
N ALA A 108 -10.75 -8.19 22.40
CA ALA A 108 -10.00 -9.08 21.54
C ALA A 108 -10.87 -9.41 20.31
N ASN A 109 -10.37 -9.08 19.11
CA ASN A 109 -10.89 -9.64 17.88
C ASN A 109 -10.60 -11.16 17.89
N LYS A 110 -11.50 -11.93 18.52
CA LYS A 110 -11.76 -13.31 18.13
C LYS A 110 -12.65 -13.22 16.89
N ASP A 111 -12.04 -13.34 15.72
CA ASP A 111 -12.75 -13.66 14.49
C ASP A 111 -13.43 -15.02 14.66
N LYS A 112 -14.66 -15.03 15.19
CA LYS A 112 -15.60 -16.13 15.03
C LYS A 112 -16.20 -16.00 13.65
N ASN A 113 -15.56 -16.66 12.69
CA ASN A 113 -16.14 -17.01 11.41
C ASN A 113 -17.36 -17.93 11.68
N VAL A 114 -18.57 -17.36 11.62
CA VAL A 114 -19.81 -18.15 11.48
C VAL A 114 -20.19 -18.07 10.01
N ASN A 115 -19.58 -18.95 9.21
CA ASN A 115 -20.09 -19.26 7.89
C ASN A 115 -21.29 -20.21 8.06
N LYS A 116 -22.50 -19.68 7.91
CA LYS A 116 -23.70 -20.50 7.79
C LYS A 116 -23.93 -20.74 6.31
N ASP A 117 -23.45 -21.88 5.85
CA ASP A 117 -23.71 -22.42 4.52
C ASP A 117 -25.21 -22.37 4.18
N LYS A 118 -25.52 -21.70 3.08
CA LYS A 118 -26.59 -22.14 2.18
C LYS A 118 -26.06 -22.15 0.77
N ASN A 119 -25.69 -23.35 0.34
CA ASN A 119 -25.51 -23.76 -1.04
C ASN A 119 -26.56 -23.12 -1.96
N LYS A 120 -26.08 -22.42 -2.99
CA LYS A 120 -26.67 -22.52 -4.32
C LYS A 120 -25.60 -22.24 -5.37
N ASP A 121 -25.23 -23.32 -6.04
CA ASP A 121 -24.64 -23.35 -7.38
C ASP A 121 -25.22 -22.24 -8.26
N ILE A 122 -24.34 -21.52 -8.97
CA ILE A 122 -24.44 -21.15 -10.40
C ILE A 122 -23.14 -20.43 -10.78
N ASN A 123 -22.27 -21.22 -11.40
CA ASN A 123 -21.39 -20.87 -12.51
C ASN A 123 -21.72 -19.54 -13.24
N LYS A 124 -20.82 -18.55 -13.20
CA LYS A 124 -20.33 -17.74 -14.35
C LYS A 124 -19.64 -16.44 -13.92
N GLU A 125 -18.41 -16.31 -14.42
CA GLU A 125 -17.72 -15.11 -14.92
C GLU A 125 -17.76 -13.82 -14.09
N ASN A 126 -16.57 -13.32 -13.75
CA ASN A 126 -16.17 -11.90 -13.74
C ASN A 126 -14.65 -11.87 -13.49
N THR A 127 -13.81 -12.07 -14.51
CA THR A 127 -13.31 -11.01 -15.42
C THR A 127 -12.82 -9.79 -14.65
N ILE A 128 -11.57 -9.86 -14.16
CA ILE A 128 -10.81 -8.71 -13.65
C ILE A 128 -9.66 -8.48 -14.63
N VAL A 129 -9.80 -7.52 -15.54
CA VAL A 129 -8.75 -6.75 -16.27
C VAL A 129 -9.54 -5.67 -17.03
N SER A 130 -9.22 -4.37 -17.18
CA SER A 130 -8.26 -3.39 -16.68
C SER A 130 -8.61 -2.09 -17.41
N LYS A 131 -8.16 -0.91 -16.96
CA LYS A 131 -7.80 0.24 -17.82
C LYS A 131 -6.70 1.02 -17.08
N LYS A 132 -5.52 1.33 -17.61
CA LYS A 132 -4.97 1.37 -18.97
C LYS A 132 -3.47 1.03 -18.88
N ASP A 133 -3.02 0.09 -19.68
CA ASP A 133 -1.87 0.22 -20.57
C ASP A 133 -2.07 -0.83 -21.68
N GLU A 134 -1.60 -0.51 -22.88
CA GLU A 134 -2.02 -1.11 -24.13
C GLU A 134 -1.88 -2.64 -24.22
N LEU A 135 -3.00 -3.24 -24.63
CA LEU A 135 -3.19 -4.51 -25.33
C LEU A 135 -1.94 -5.37 -25.61
N SER A 136 -1.72 -6.35 -24.73
CA SER A 136 -1.78 -7.75 -25.15
C SER A 136 -2.61 -8.52 -24.13
N LEU A 137 -3.93 -8.64 -24.38
CA LEU A 137 -4.78 -9.64 -23.72
C LEU A 137 -4.41 -11.03 -24.26
N SER A 138 -3.16 -11.45 -24.10
CA SER A 138 -2.86 -12.88 -24.18
C SER A 138 -3.40 -13.49 -22.90
N SER A 139 -4.29 -14.47 -23.02
CA SER A 139 -4.60 -15.37 -21.90
C SER A 139 -3.28 -15.82 -21.25
N PRO A 140 -3.20 -15.91 -19.91
CA PRO A 140 -2.01 -16.38 -19.23
C PRO A 140 -1.55 -17.70 -19.85
N SER A 141 -0.25 -17.86 -20.09
CA SER A 141 0.26 -19.08 -20.70
C SER A 141 -0.10 -20.30 -19.86
N GLU A 142 -0.31 -21.44 -20.53
CA GLU A 142 -0.61 -22.71 -19.86
C GLU A 142 0.48 -23.08 -18.84
N GLU A 143 1.73 -22.69 -19.10
CA GLU A 143 2.85 -22.88 -18.17
C GLU A 143 2.72 -22.04 -16.91
N PHE A 144 2.32 -20.78 -17.01
CA PHE A 144 2.16 -19.91 -15.85
C PHE A 144 0.97 -20.34 -14.98
N ILE A 145 -0.10 -20.86 -15.58
CA ILE A 145 -1.23 -21.44 -14.85
C ILE A 145 -0.78 -22.67 -14.04
N LYS A 146 -0.07 -23.61 -14.69
CA LYS A 146 0.50 -24.79 -14.01
C LYS A 146 1.45 -24.41 -12.88
N PHE A 147 2.24 -23.37 -13.08
CA PHE A 147 3.14 -22.84 -12.05
C PHE A 147 2.38 -22.27 -10.84
N ASN A 148 1.31 -21.51 -11.06
CA ASN A 148 0.50 -20.97 -9.95
C ASN A 148 -0.24 -22.09 -9.18
N GLN A 149 -0.76 -23.10 -9.87
CA GLN A 149 -1.32 -24.28 -9.22
C GLN A 149 -0.28 -24.99 -8.35
N TRP A 150 0.95 -25.15 -8.86
CA TRP A 150 2.03 -25.73 -8.07
C TRP A 150 2.38 -24.87 -6.83
N LEU A 151 2.39 -23.53 -6.96
CA LEU A 151 2.61 -22.62 -5.83
C LEU A 151 1.52 -22.75 -4.76
N ASP A 152 0.26 -22.91 -5.14
CA ASP A 152 -0.86 -23.12 -4.22
C ASP A 152 -0.65 -24.39 -3.37
N ASP A 153 -0.20 -25.47 -4.01
CA ASP A 153 0.00 -26.76 -3.34
C ASP A 153 1.28 -26.81 -2.49
N HIS A 154 2.38 -26.21 -2.95
CA HIS A 154 3.72 -26.41 -2.36
C HIS A 154 4.20 -25.21 -1.53
N CYS A 155 3.71 -24.02 -1.83
CA CYS A 155 4.25 -22.75 -1.31
C CYS A 155 3.19 -21.83 -0.66
N PRO A 156 2.37 -22.30 0.29
CA PRO A 156 1.26 -21.52 0.85
C PRO A 156 1.69 -20.27 1.63
N PHE A 157 2.91 -20.20 2.14
CA PHE A 157 3.43 -18.97 2.78
C PHE A 157 3.90 -17.96 1.75
N VAL A 158 4.42 -18.37 0.60
CA VAL A 158 4.82 -17.44 -0.47
C VAL A 158 3.61 -16.64 -0.98
N LEU A 159 2.45 -17.29 -1.05
CA LEU A 159 1.19 -16.66 -1.46
C LEU A 159 0.66 -15.63 -0.47
N LYS A 160 1.09 -15.67 0.80
CA LYS A 160 0.72 -14.68 1.81
C LYS A 160 1.49 -13.36 1.68
N VAL A 161 2.48 -13.29 0.78
CA VAL A 161 3.23 -12.06 0.51
C VAL A 161 2.33 -11.06 -0.24
N LYS A 162 2.45 -9.77 0.11
CA LYS A 162 1.61 -8.69 -0.44
C LYS A 162 1.64 -8.59 -1.97
N THR A 163 2.81 -8.76 -2.58
CA THR A 163 3.00 -8.65 -4.03
C THR A 163 3.44 -10.00 -4.58
N GLN A 164 2.56 -10.62 -5.37
CA GLN A 164 2.85 -11.87 -6.07
C GLN A 164 3.63 -11.62 -7.37
N MET A 165 4.25 -12.68 -7.87
CA MET A 165 5.02 -12.64 -9.12
C MET A 165 4.08 -12.61 -10.33
N THR A 166 4.38 -11.74 -11.29
CA THR A 166 3.65 -11.65 -12.56
C THR A 166 4.22 -12.60 -13.61
N GLU A 167 3.45 -12.92 -14.66
CA GLU A 167 3.93 -13.79 -15.75
C GLU A 167 5.19 -13.26 -16.45
N PRO A 168 5.32 -11.96 -16.81
CA PRO A 168 6.55 -11.44 -17.40
C PRO A 168 7.76 -11.57 -16.48
N GLU A 169 7.56 -11.44 -15.16
CA GLU A 169 8.61 -11.64 -14.17
C GLU A 169 9.02 -13.11 -14.05
N TYR A 170 8.07 -14.03 -14.09
CA TYR A 170 8.34 -15.46 -14.15
C TYR A 170 9.14 -15.83 -15.40
N GLN A 171 8.75 -15.31 -16.57
CA GLN A 171 9.48 -15.52 -17.82
C GLN A 171 10.91 -14.94 -17.76
N LYS A 172 11.11 -13.80 -17.10
CA LYS A 172 12.45 -13.24 -16.86
C LYS A 172 13.32 -14.17 -16.00
N LEU A 173 12.74 -14.87 -15.03
CA LEU A 173 13.47 -15.88 -14.26
C LEU A 173 13.81 -17.09 -15.12
N LEU A 174 12.85 -17.58 -15.90
CA LEU A 174 13.06 -18.73 -16.80
C LEU A 174 14.12 -18.49 -17.88
N ALA A 175 14.31 -17.24 -18.30
CA ALA A 175 15.37 -16.87 -19.24
C ALA A 175 16.79 -17.06 -18.67
N LYS A 176 16.95 -17.07 -17.34
CA LYS A 176 18.26 -17.09 -16.65
C LYS A 176 18.48 -18.33 -15.79
N TYR A 177 17.39 -18.91 -15.29
CA TYR A 177 17.38 -20.00 -14.33
C TYR A 177 16.39 -21.07 -14.78
N THR A 178 16.71 -22.32 -14.47
CA THR A 178 15.85 -23.46 -14.78
C THR A 178 14.61 -23.49 -13.89
N LYS A 179 13.54 -24.13 -14.37
CA LYS A 179 12.29 -24.34 -13.58
C LYS A 179 12.57 -24.95 -12.20
N LYS A 180 13.50 -25.91 -12.14
CA LYS A 180 13.90 -26.58 -10.91
C LYS A 180 14.58 -25.62 -9.93
N GLU A 181 15.54 -24.83 -10.38
CA GLU A 181 16.23 -23.85 -9.52
C GLU A 181 15.24 -22.82 -8.92
N ILE A 182 14.26 -22.38 -9.72
CA ILE A 182 13.22 -21.44 -9.27
C ILE A 182 12.31 -22.11 -8.22
N SER A 183 11.83 -23.33 -8.48
CA SER A 183 11.01 -24.10 -7.52
C SER A 183 11.75 -24.36 -6.21
N ASP A 184 13.01 -24.81 -6.26
CA ASP A 184 13.83 -25.09 -5.07
C ASP A 184 14.02 -23.82 -4.20
N VAL A 185 14.14 -22.64 -4.82
CA VAL A 185 14.21 -21.37 -4.11
C VAL A 185 12.86 -20.99 -3.49
N LEU A 186 11.76 -21.15 -4.23
CA LEU A 186 10.42 -20.85 -3.72
C LEU A 186 10.04 -21.75 -2.54
N GLU A 187 10.39 -23.03 -2.57
CA GLU A 187 10.22 -23.94 -1.43
C GLU A 187 11.07 -23.51 -0.24
N SER A 188 12.33 -23.11 -0.49
CA SER A 188 13.21 -22.59 0.56
C SER A 188 12.63 -21.32 1.20
N LEU A 189 12.02 -20.43 0.42
CA LEU A 189 11.33 -19.23 0.91
C LEU A 189 10.05 -19.59 1.68
N ASN A 190 9.33 -20.61 1.24
CA ASN A 190 8.12 -21.09 1.92
C ASN A 190 8.42 -21.63 3.33
N ASN A 191 9.59 -22.26 3.52
CA ASN A 191 10.04 -22.75 4.82
C ASN A 191 10.38 -21.62 5.82
N TRP A 192 10.48 -20.37 5.36
CA TRP A 192 10.72 -19.23 6.22
C TRP A 192 9.41 -18.67 6.77
N LYS A 193 9.06 -19.04 8.01
CA LYS A 193 7.80 -18.63 8.67
C LYS A 193 7.55 -17.12 8.71
N ASP A 194 8.62 -16.32 8.73
CA ASP A 194 8.55 -14.85 8.72
C ASP A 194 8.65 -14.23 7.32
N PHE A 195 8.72 -15.02 6.26
CA PHE A 195 8.86 -14.53 4.89
C PHE A 195 7.76 -13.52 4.51
N PRO A 196 6.46 -13.79 4.76
CA PRO A 196 5.39 -12.84 4.46
C PRO A 196 5.45 -11.53 5.27
N LYS A 197 6.15 -11.55 6.40
CA LYS A 197 6.32 -10.38 7.28
C LYS A 197 7.54 -9.54 6.89
N LYS A 198 8.61 -10.18 6.42
CA LYS A 198 9.91 -9.53 6.14
C LYS A 198 10.11 -9.14 4.68
N ARG A 199 9.35 -9.74 3.76
CA ARG A 199 9.45 -9.48 2.32
C ARG A 199 8.08 -9.10 1.76
N THR A 200 8.09 -8.15 0.84
CA THR A 200 6.86 -7.56 0.26
C THR A 200 6.60 -8.00 -1.17
N ASN A 201 7.60 -8.59 -1.84
CA ASN A 201 7.53 -9.00 -3.24
C ASN A 201 8.20 -10.37 -3.44
N VAL A 202 7.46 -11.32 -4.02
CA VAL A 202 7.91 -12.69 -4.28
C VAL A 202 9.04 -12.71 -5.32
N TYR A 203 8.84 -12.08 -6.48
CA TYR A 203 9.83 -12.05 -7.57
C TYR A 203 11.21 -11.57 -7.10
N ARG A 204 11.29 -10.42 -6.41
CA ARG A 204 12.56 -9.88 -5.91
C ARG A 204 13.24 -10.83 -4.93
N SER A 205 12.47 -11.42 -4.03
CA SER A 205 13.01 -12.36 -3.04
C SER A 205 13.54 -13.63 -3.69
N THR A 206 12.82 -14.16 -4.66
CA THR A 206 13.25 -15.32 -5.44
C THR A 206 14.50 -15.00 -6.24
N LEU A 207 14.56 -13.83 -6.89
CA LEU A 207 15.73 -13.39 -7.64
C LEU A 207 16.97 -13.22 -6.74
N ASP A 208 16.82 -12.58 -5.57
CA ASP A 208 17.92 -12.39 -4.62
C ASP A 208 18.49 -13.73 -4.13
N GLU A 209 17.62 -14.69 -3.80
CA GLU A 209 18.04 -16.02 -3.37
C GLU A 209 18.62 -16.86 -4.53
N LEU A 210 18.09 -16.72 -5.75
CA LEU A 210 18.67 -17.34 -6.94
C LEU A 210 20.09 -16.82 -7.21
N LYS A 211 20.29 -15.50 -7.15
CA LYS A 211 21.61 -14.87 -7.29
C LYS A 211 22.58 -15.35 -6.21
N LYS A 212 22.09 -15.49 -4.98
CA LYS A 212 22.89 -15.97 -3.84
C LYS A 212 23.29 -17.44 -3.98
N LYS A 213 22.42 -18.32 -4.48
CA LYS A 213 22.69 -19.76 -4.62
C LYS A 213 23.44 -20.13 -5.90
N PHE A 214 23.15 -19.46 -7.01
CA PHE A 214 23.61 -19.86 -8.35
C PHE A 214 24.47 -18.80 -9.06
N GLY A 215 24.68 -17.65 -8.43
CA GLY A 215 25.38 -16.50 -8.99
C GLY A 215 24.49 -15.62 -9.87
N GLU A 216 25.03 -14.47 -10.27
CA GLU A 216 24.42 -13.65 -11.31
C GLU A 216 24.67 -14.29 -12.68
N ARG A 217 23.59 -14.64 -13.38
CA ARG A 217 23.58 -15.18 -14.74
C ARG A 217 22.79 -14.27 -15.68
#